data_AF-A0A9X1VQC2-F1
#
_entry.id   AF-A0A9X1VQC2-F1
#
_cell.length_a   1.000
_cell.length_b   1.000
_cell.length_c   1.000
_cell.angle_alpha   90.00
_cell.angle_beta   90.00
_cell.angle_gamma   90.00
#
_symmetry.space_group_name_H-M   'P 1'
#
loop_
_entity.id
_entity.type
_entity.pdbx_description
1 polymer ?
#
loop_
_entity_poly.entity_id
_entity_poly.type
_entity_poly.pdbx_seq_one_letter_code
_entity_poly.pdbx_strand_id
1 'polypeptide(L)'
;MKLIIAGSRNFTNYQKLKTVCNQFLQNQTDIEIVSGAHYKGADKLGEQYAKEKEYPVTKFPANWNRYGKAAGPKRNLQMVNYADALIAFWDGKSRGTLNTIKLAKQKGLTIKIIHFNKNML
;
A
#
# COMPACT_ATOMS: atom_id res chain seq x y z
N MET A 1 10.11 9.46 6.26
CA MET A 1 9.32 9.07 5.07
C MET A 1 8.08 8.29 5.48
N LYS A 2 6.91 8.76 5.06
CA LYS A 2 5.62 8.06 5.18
C LYS A 2 5.34 7.27 3.91
N LEU A 3 5.43 5.95 3.99
CA LEU A 3 5.33 5.06 2.84
C LEU A 3 4.00 4.29 2.85
N ILE A 4 3.18 4.47 1.82
CA ILE A 4 2.05 3.59 1.56
C ILE A 4 2.55 2.25 1.03
N ILE A 5 2.15 1.15 1.68
CA ILE A 5 2.23 -0.20 1.12
C ILE A 5 0.82 -0.66 0.84
N ALA A 6 0.46 -0.74 -0.45
CA ALA A 6 -0.88 -1.12 -0.88
C ALA A 6 -0.83 -2.05 -2.09
N GLY A 7 -1.96 -2.68 -2.42
CA GLY A 7 -1.97 -3.63 -3.52
C GLY A 7 -3.25 -4.43 -3.69
N SER A 8 -3.24 -5.27 -4.70
CA SER A 8 -4.35 -6.18 -5.00
C SER A 8 -4.53 -7.18 -3.85
N ARG A 9 -5.80 -7.49 -3.52
CA ARG A 9 -6.16 -8.32 -2.34
C ARG A 9 -5.67 -9.77 -2.41
N ASN A 10 -5.31 -10.22 -3.60
CA ASN A 10 -4.78 -11.55 -3.92
C ASN A 10 -3.24 -11.61 -3.90
N PHE A 11 -2.55 -10.51 -3.62
CA PHE A 11 -1.10 -10.53 -3.43
C PHE A 11 -0.75 -11.18 -2.09
N THR A 12 -0.04 -12.30 -2.10
CA THR A 12 0.27 -13.09 -0.89
C THR A 12 1.76 -13.33 -0.65
N ASN A 13 2.63 -12.91 -1.56
CA ASN A 13 4.07 -13.18 -1.49
C ASN A 13 4.79 -12.18 -0.55
N TYR A 14 4.88 -12.52 0.74
CA TYR A 14 5.56 -11.70 1.74
C TYR A 14 7.05 -11.48 1.44
N GLN A 15 7.77 -12.52 1.00
CA GLN A 15 9.20 -12.39 0.71
C GLN A 15 9.47 -11.38 -0.39
N LYS A 16 8.66 -11.40 -1.47
CA LYS A 16 8.76 -10.40 -2.53
C LYS A 16 8.51 -8.99 -2.00
N LEU A 17 7.50 -8.81 -1.14
CA LEU A 17 7.23 -7.51 -0.52
C LEU A 17 8.40 -7.03 0.32
N LYS A 18 8.92 -7.89 1.19
CA LYS A 18 10.07 -7.59 2.06
C LYS A 18 11.30 -7.19 1.25
N THR A 19 11.64 -7.93 0.21
CA THR A 19 12.77 -7.59 -0.69
C THR A 19 12.59 -6.21 -1.32
N VAL A 20 11.39 -5.94 -1.88
CA VAL A 20 11.11 -4.64 -2.52
C VAL A 20 11.16 -3.51 -1.51
N CYS A 21 10.58 -3.68 -0.32
CA CYS A 21 10.57 -2.65 0.72
C CYS A 21 11.98 -2.37 1.25
N ASN A 22 12.77 -3.42 1.53
CA ASN A 22 14.16 -3.25 1.97
C ASN A 22 14.99 -2.47 0.93
N GLN A 23 14.86 -2.81 -0.35
CA GLN A 23 15.57 -2.10 -1.43
C GLN A 23 15.11 -0.65 -1.54
N PHE A 24 13.80 -0.39 -1.46
CA PHE A 24 13.24 0.95 -1.56
C PHE A 24 13.64 1.86 -0.39
N LEU A 25 13.76 1.28 0.82
CA LEU A 25 14.01 1.99 2.07
C LEU A 25 15.50 1.99 2.49
N GLN A 26 16.41 1.37 1.73
CA GLN A 26 17.79 1.10 2.16
C GLN A 26 18.59 2.32 2.65
N ASN A 27 18.26 3.52 2.17
CA ASN A 27 18.94 4.78 2.55
C ASN A 27 17.98 5.76 3.24
N GLN A 28 16.81 5.30 3.67
CA GLN A 28 15.81 6.14 4.33
C GLN A 28 15.95 6.00 5.83
N THR A 29 15.88 7.13 6.53
CA THR A 29 15.75 7.21 7.98
C THR A 29 14.35 7.73 8.34
N ASP A 30 13.91 7.49 9.58
CA ASP A 30 12.59 7.91 10.09
C ASP A 30 11.41 7.43 9.22
N ILE A 31 11.15 6.12 9.25
CA ILE A 31 10.18 5.45 8.38
C ILE A 31 8.87 5.22 9.12
N GLU A 32 7.75 5.55 8.49
CA GLU A 32 6.40 5.22 8.93
C GLU A 32 5.66 4.50 7.80
N ILE A 33 4.98 3.39 8.12
CA ILE A 33 4.17 2.64 7.16
C ILE A 33 2.71 3.11 7.22
N VAL A 34 2.18 3.48 6.06
CA VAL A 34 0.78 3.88 5.89
C VAL A 34 0.01 2.71 5.28
N SER A 35 -0.97 2.19 6.03
CA SER A 35 -1.82 1.08 5.63
C SER A 35 -3.27 1.53 5.53
N GLY A 36 -4.08 0.89 4.68
CA GLY A 36 -5.53 1.07 4.76
C GLY A 36 -6.29 -0.02 5.47
N ALA A 37 -5.59 -0.78 6.31
CA ALA A 37 -6.16 -1.71 7.27
C ALA A 37 -7.03 -2.80 6.64
N HIS A 38 -6.72 -3.23 5.41
CA HIS A 38 -7.37 -4.41 4.86
C HIS A 38 -6.75 -5.69 5.43
N TYR A 39 -7.61 -6.62 5.85
CA TYR A 39 -7.20 -7.85 6.55
C TYR A 39 -6.39 -8.85 5.69
N LYS A 40 -6.26 -8.60 4.39
CA LYS A 40 -5.56 -9.46 3.43
C LYS A 40 -4.83 -8.64 2.36
N GLY A 41 -3.99 -9.32 1.59
CA GLY A 41 -3.25 -8.69 0.49
C GLY A 41 -2.08 -7.86 0.99
N ALA A 42 -1.63 -6.93 0.13
CA ALA A 42 -0.48 -6.07 0.44
C ALA A 42 -0.65 -5.21 1.69
N ASP A 43 -1.86 -4.72 2.02
CA ASP A 43 -2.08 -3.92 3.25
C ASP A 43 -1.68 -4.76 4.49
N LYS A 44 -2.17 -6.00 4.59
CA LYS A 44 -1.86 -6.90 5.72
C LYS A 44 -0.37 -7.27 5.78
N LEU A 45 0.23 -7.53 4.62
CA LEU A 45 1.65 -7.87 4.53
C LEU A 45 2.56 -6.66 4.81
N GLY A 46 2.13 -5.45 4.45
CA GLY A 46 2.80 -4.20 4.79
C GLY A 46 2.78 -3.93 6.29
N GLU A 47 1.65 -4.19 6.96
CA GLU A 47 1.57 -4.14 8.43
C GLU A 47 2.48 -5.18 9.10
N GLN A 48 2.57 -6.39 8.53
CA GLN A 48 3.51 -7.41 9.00
C GLN A 48 4.97 -6.95 8.84
N TYR A 49 5.32 -6.40 7.68
CA TYR A 49 6.65 -5.86 7.42
C TYR A 49 7.02 -4.74 8.38
N ALA A 50 6.09 -3.81 8.62
CA ALA A 50 6.27 -2.73 9.58
C ALA A 50 6.55 -3.28 10.99
N LYS A 51 5.76 -4.27 11.43
CA LYS A 51 5.97 -4.92 12.73
C LYS A 51 7.33 -5.59 12.83
N GLU A 52 7.77 -6.31 11.79
CA GLU A 52 9.09 -6.96 11.76
C GLU A 52 10.24 -5.97 11.84
N LYS A 53 10.07 -4.78 11.27
CA LYS A 53 11.07 -3.71 11.22
C LYS A 53 10.92 -2.68 12.34
N GLU A 54 9.97 -2.87 13.24
CA GLU A 54 9.63 -1.93 14.32
C GLU A 54 9.28 -0.52 13.80
N TYR A 55 8.74 -0.42 12.59
CA TYR A 55 8.26 0.84 12.04
C TYR A 55 6.87 1.17 12.59
N PRO A 56 6.62 2.44 12.99
CA PRO A 56 5.28 2.92 13.27
C PRO A 56 4.32 2.68 12.10
N VAL A 57 3.05 2.46 12.42
CA VAL A 57 2.01 2.22 11.42
C VAL A 57 0.83 3.15 11.66
N THR A 58 0.51 3.98 10.67
CA THR A 58 -0.77 4.70 10.61
C THR A 58 -1.75 3.97 9.72
N LYS A 59 -2.94 3.71 10.26
CA LYS A 59 -3.99 2.94 9.60
C LYS A 59 -5.16 3.83 9.18
N PHE A 60 -5.59 3.68 7.94
CA PHE A 60 -6.75 4.35 7.36
C PHE A 60 -7.82 3.31 6.99
N PRO A 61 -8.68 2.85 7.92
CA PRO A 61 -9.76 1.92 7.58
C PRO A 61 -10.83 2.61 6.73
N ALA A 62 -11.38 1.89 5.75
CA ALA A 62 -12.49 2.40 4.94
C ALA A 62 -13.81 2.38 5.74
N ASN A 63 -14.46 3.54 5.88
CA ASN A 63 -15.73 3.67 6.59
C ASN A 63 -16.93 3.30 5.68
N TRP A 64 -17.16 2.00 5.51
CA TRP A 64 -18.22 1.45 4.66
C TRP A 64 -19.62 1.82 5.15
N ASN A 65 -19.85 1.85 6.47
CA ASN A 65 -21.15 2.20 7.05
C ASN A 65 -21.58 3.62 6.67
N ARG A 66 -20.64 4.57 6.67
CA ARG A 66 -20.93 5.98 6.36
C ARG A 66 -20.99 6.29 4.87
N TYR A 67 -20.12 5.69 4.06
CA TYR A 67 -19.90 6.12 2.67
C TYR A 67 -20.22 5.06 1.62
N GLY A 68 -20.65 3.86 2.02
CA GLY A 68 -20.93 2.75 1.11
C GLY A 68 -19.78 2.50 0.13
N LYS A 69 -20.10 2.40 -1.17
CA LYS A 69 -19.11 2.14 -2.23
C LYS A 69 -18.01 3.22 -2.33
N ALA A 70 -18.26 4.45 -1.87
CA ALA A 70 -17.29 5.53 -1.89
C ALA A 70 -16.25 5.45 -0.76
N ALA A 71 -16.45 4.59 0.24
CA ALA A 71 -15.54 4.46 1.39
C ALA A 71 -14.10 4.11 0.97
N GLY A 72 -13.95 3.16 0.05
CA GLY A 72 -12.64 2.75 -0.47
C GLY A 72 -11.87 3.91 -1.13
N PRO A 73 -12.44 4.55 -2.18
CA PRO A 73 -11.81 5.71 -2.81
C PRO A 73 -11.51 6.87 -1.87
N LYS A 74 -12.42 7.19 -0.93
CA LYS A 74 -12.18 8.25 0.07
C LYS A 74 -10.98 7.91 0.97
N ARG A 75 -10.92 6.67 1.47
CA ARG A 75 -9.77 6.17 2.22
C ARG A 75 -8.48 6.26 1.42
N ASN A 76 -8.51 5.86 0.14
CA ASN A 76 -7.33 5.92 -0.73
C ASN A 76 -6.80 7.35 -0.86
N LEU A 77 -7.69 8.33 -1.05
CA LEU A 77 -7.32 9.74 -1.10
C LEU A 77 -6.73 10.23 0.23
N GLN A 78 -7.29 9.82 1.37
CA GLN A 78 -6.76 10.16 2.69
C GLN A 78 -5.33 9.66 2.88
N MET A 79 -5.06 8.40 2.52
CA MET A 79 -3.69 7.86 2.58
C MET A 79 -2.74 8.63 1.67
N VAL A 80 -3.13 8.89 0.42
CA VAL A 80 -2.27 9.61 -0.56
C VAL A 80 -1.98 11.04 -0.11
N ASN A 81 -2.95 11.73 0.50
CA ASN A 81 -2.72 13.08 1.03
C ASN A 81 -1.79 13.10 2.25
N TYR A 82 -1.66 11.98 2.96
CA TYR A 82 -0.85 11.86 4.17
C TYR A 82 0.59 11.41 3.90
N ALA A 83 0.84 10.70 2.79
CA ALA A 83 2.08 10.00 2.54
C ALA A 83 3.02 10.72 1.56
N ASP A 84 4.31 10.33 1.61
CA ASP A 84 5.38 10.84 0.75
C ASP A 84 5.66 9.89 -0.45
N ALA A 85 5.37 8.60 -0.27
CA ALA A 85 5.68 7.56 -1.24
C ALA A 85 4.63 6.44 -1.29
N LEU A 86 4.63 5.67 -2.38
CA LEU A 86 3.77 4.50 -2.60
C LEU A 86 4.58 3.34 -3.19
N ILE A 87 4.50 2.17 -2.56
CA ILE A 87 4.77 0.88 -3.20
C ILE A 87 3.43 0.18 -3.46
N ALA A 88 3.12 -0.06 -4.73
CA ALA A 88 1.89 -0.71 -5.16
C ALA A 88 2.16 -2.11 -5.76
N PHE A 89 1.67 -3.16 -5.09
CA PHE A 89 1.70 -4.54 -5.62
C PHE A 89 0.43 -4.81 -6.43
N TRP A 90 0.53 -4.81 -7.75
CA TRP A 90 -0.63 -4.74 -8.63
C TRP A 90 -0.72 -5.91 -9.61
N ASP A 91 -1.87 -6.55 -9.67
CA ASP A 91 -2.21 -7.63 -10.61
C ASP A 91 -2.63 -7.12 -12.00
N GLY A 92 -2.50 -5.82 -12.26
CA GLY A 92 -2.96 -5.17 -13.49
C GLY A 92 -4.49 -5.00 -13.60
N LYS A 93 -5.27 -5.54 -12.65
CA LYS A 93 -6.75 -5.59 -12.74
C LYS A 93 -7.46 -4.89 -11.59
N SER A 94 -6.88 -4.88 -10.39
CA SER A 94 -7.50 -4.29 -9.20
C SER A 94 -7.80 -2.80 -9.40
N ARG A 95 -9.09 -2.46 -9.49
CA ARG A 95 -9.57 -1.07 -9.61
C ARG A 95 -9.19 -0.23 -8.39
N GLY A 96 -9.21 -0.82 -7.19
CA GLY A 96 -8.83 -0.14 -5.95
C GLY A 96 -7.36 0.25 -5.93
N THR A 97 -6.48 -0.67 -6.34
CA THR A 97 -5.03 -0.42 -6.45
C THR A 97 -4.74 0.62 -7.53
N LEU A 98 -5.37 0.48 -8.70
CA LEU A 98 -5.26 1.45 -9.79
C LEU A 98 -5.70 2.86 -9.35
N ASN A 99 -6.76 2.96 -8.55
CA ASN A 99 -7.20 4.25 -8.00
C ASN A 99 -6.13 4.87 -7.09
N THR A 100 -5.52 4.12 -6.18
CA THR A 100 -4.42 4.63 -5.34
C THR A 100 -3.22 5.07 -6.17
N ILE A 101 -2.83 4.29 -7.19
CA ILE A 101 -1.73 4.64 -8.11
C ILE A 101 -2.02 5.96 -8.84
N LYS A 102 -3.24 6.15 -9.36
CA LYS A 102 -3.63 7.38 -10.07
C LYS A 102 -3.59 8.60 -9.15
N LEU A 103 -4.13 8.47 -7.94
CA LEU A 103 -4.12 9.55 -6.95
C LEU A 103 -2.68 9.91 -6.55
N ALA A 104 -1.83 8.92 -6.29
CA ALA A 104 -0.43 9.14 -5.95
C ALA A 104 0.33 9.87 -7.07
N LYS A 105 0.09 9.49 -8.34
CA LYS A 105 0.68 10.18 -9.51
C LYS A 105 0.24 11.63 -9.58
N GLN A 106 -1.06 11.90 -9.41
CA GLN A 106 -1.62 13.26 -9.43
C GLN A 106 -1.04 14.14 -8.31
N LYS A 107 -0.75 13.53 -7.15
CA LYS A 107 -0.19 14.24 -5.99
C LYS A 107 1.34 14.38 -6.04
N GLY A 108 2.01 13.72 -6.99
CA GLY A 108 3.47 13.80 -7.14
C GLY A 108 4.27 12.96 -6.15
N LEU A 109 3.68 11.89 -5.60
CA LEU A 109 4.41 10.96 -4.71
C LEU A 109 5.52 10.23 -5.47
N THR A 110 6.55 9.78 -4.74
CA THR A 110 7.49 8.78 -5.27
C THR A 110 6.78 7.43 -5.36
N ILE A 111 6.76 6.79 -6.53
CA ILE A 111 5.95 5.57 -6.77
C ILE A 111 6.81 4.43 -7.29
N LYS A 112 6.66 3.26 -6.68
CA LYS A 112 7.13 1.96 -7.19
C LYS A 112 5.94 1.06 -7.44
N ILE A 113 5.77 0.58 -8.68
CA ILE A 113 4.73 -0.39 -9.03
C ILE A 113 5.41 -1.75 -9.26
N ILE A 114 4.92 -2.77 -8.57
CA ILE A 114 5.35 -4.16 -8.73
C ILE A 114 4.21 -4.95 -9.33
N HIS A 115 4.36 -5.32 -10.60
CA HIS A 115 3.41 -6.21 -11.25
C HIS A 115 3.62 -7.65 -10.80
N PHE A 116 2.53 -8.38 -10.63
CA PHE A 116 2.58 -9.82 -10.38
C PHE A 116 1.44 -10.53 -11.11
N ASN A 117 1.70 -11.75 -11.55
CA ASN A 117 0.68 -12.64 -12.10
C ASN A 117 0.33 -13.71 -11.08
N LYS A 118 -0.96 -13.96 -10.88
CA LYS A 118 -1.43 -15.11 -10.08
C LYS A 118 -1.04 -16.46 -10.72
N ASN A 119 -0.71 -16.48 -12.02
CA ASN A 119 -0.58 -17.69 -12.83
C ASN A 119 0.85 -18.23 -12.98
N MET A 120 1.81 -17.77 -12.18
CA MET A 120 3.11 -18.45 -12.08
C MET A 120 3.20 -19.09 -10.70
N LEU A 121 2.60 -20.29 -10.63
CA LEU A 121 3.02 -21.35 -9.71
C LEU A 121 4.34 -21.91 -10.22
#